data_AF-A0A4Q2LVC4-F1
#
_entry.id   AF-A0A4Q2LVC4-F1
#
_cell.length_a   1.000
_cell.length_b   1.000
_cell.length_c   1.000
_cell.angle_alpha   90.00
_cell.angle_beta   90.00
_cell.angle_gamma   90.00
#
_symmetry.space_group_name_H-M   'P 1'
#
loop_
_entity.id
_entity.type
_entity.pdbx_description
1 polymer ?
#
loop_
_entity_poly.entity_id
_entity_poly.type
_entity_poly.pdbx_seq_one_letter_code
_entity_poly.pdbx_strand_id
1 'polypeptide(L)'
;MMTLEKIMVCVNCESHAEQLIRRGVQLSQLLKSPLYVLSIDPELAKQPDDKQERCMAEWRKISQEAGAEFIMKNFQMRKPCDGIVESAKEKQITQLIIGQSAQTRWQEITRGSLINELLNKVGEIDLHVVAVGSE
;
A
#
# COMPACT_ATOMS: atom_id res chain seq x y z
N MET A 1 -2.12 27.65 -4.73
CA MET A 1 -1.03 26.89 -4.07
C MET A 1 -1.04 25.52 -4.72
N MET A 2 -0.05 25.17 -5.55
CA MET A 2 -0.02 23.85 -6.18
C MET A 2 0.20 22.82 -5.07
N THR A 3 -0.82 22.04 -4.75
CA THR A 3 -0.66 20.88 -3.88
C THR A 3 0.28 19.92 -4.59
N LEU A 4 1.46 19.70 -4.02
CA LEU A 4 2.38 18.69 -4.53
C LEU A 4 1.72 17.34 -4.29
N GLU A 5 1.44 16.62 -5.37
CA GLU A 5 0.94 15.25 -5.30
C GLU A 5 1.86 14.40 -4.41
N LYS A 6 1.28 13.45 -3.68
CA LYS A 6 2.00 12.46 -2.86
C LYS A 6 1.32 11.11 -3.00
N ILE A 7 2.07 10.13 -3.48
CA ILE A 7 1.52 8.83 -3.84
C ILE A 7 1.90 7.80 -2.78
N MET A 8 0.94 7.00 -2.33
CA MET A 8 1.20 5.83 -1.48
C MET A 8 0.71 4.55 -2.14
N VAL A 9 1.58 3.53 -2.21
CA VAL A 9 1.23 2.19 -2.65
C VAL A 9 1.09 1.30 -1.42
N CYS A 10 -0.03 0.61 -1.29
CA CYS A 10 -0.21 -0.41 -0.25
C CYS A 10 0.17 -1.79 -0.77
N VAL A 11 1.06 -2.47 -0.06
CA VAL A 11 1.53 -3.82 -0.39
C VAL A 11 1.38 -4.75 0.81
N ASN A 12 1.23 -6.04 0.54
CA ASN A 12 1.27 -7.14 1.49
C ASN A 12 2.06 -8.31 0.87
N CYS A 13 2.44 -9.33 1.64
CA CYS A 13 3.31 -10.44 1.18
C CYS A 13 2.61 -11.43 0.23
N GLU A 14 1.54 -10.96 -0.41
CA GLU A 14 0.83 -11.69 -1.44
C GLU A 14 1.40 -11.36 -2.83
N SER A 15 0.98 -12.15 -3.82
CA SER A 15 1.51 -12.07 -5.18
C SER A 15 1.28 -10.68 -5.79
N HIS A 16 2.23 -10.23 -6.61
CA HIS A 16 2.20 -9.00 -7.44
C HIS A 16 2.46 -7.65 -6.73
N ALA A 17 2.97 -7.64 -5.51
CA ALA A 17 3.42 -6.41 -4.84
C ALA A 17 4.45 -5.62 -5.67
N GLU A 18 5.37 -6.30 -6.37
CA GLU A 18 6.32 -5.66 -7.29
C GLU A 18 5.61 -4.87 -8.40
N GLN A 19 4.59 -5.46 -9.03
CA GLN A 19 3.85 -4.80 -10.11
C GLN A 19 3.14 -3.53 -9.60
N LEU A 20 2.57 -3.58 -8.40
CA LEU A 20 1.96 -2.41 -7.75
C LEU A 20 3.00 -1.32 -7.46
N ILE A 21 4.15 -1.69 -6.92
CA ILE A 21 5.23 -0.73 -6.65
C ILE A 21 5.68 -0.08 -7.96
N ARG A 22 5.91 -0.87 -9.02
CA ARG A 22 6.30 -0.35 -10.34
C ARG A 22 5.24 0.61 -10.91
N ARG A 23 3.96 0.34 -10.72
CA ARG A 23 2.88 1.27 -11.11
C ARG A 23 2.93 2.57 -10.32
N GLY A 24 3.17 2.50 -9.01
CA GLY A 24 3.39 3.69 -8.19
C GLY A 24 4.59 4.51 -8.63
N VAL A 25 5.71 3.86 -8.97
CA VAL A 25 6.92 4.51 -9.49
C VAL A 25 6.65 5.24 -10.80
N GLN A 26 5.93 4.61 -11.73
CA GLN A 26 5.56 5.25 -12.99
C GLN A 26 4.71 6.51 -12.76
N LEU A 27 3.69 6.41 -11.91
CA LEU A 27 2.83 7.56 -11.59
C LEU A 27 3.59 8.67 -10.86
N SER A 28 4.46 8.31 -9.92
CA SER A 28 5.22 9.30 -9.15
C SER A 28 6.21 10.07 -10.02
N GLN A 29 6.84 9.39 -10.99
CA GLN A 29 7.72 10.03 -11.97
C GLN A 29 6.95 10.98 -12.90
N LEU A 30 5.77 10.57 -13.38
CA LEU A 30 4.93 11.41 -14.23
C LEU A 30 4.46 12.68 -13.51
N LEU A 31 4.07 12.54 -12.24
CA LEU A 31 3.57 13.65 -11.41
C LEU A 31 4.68 14.44 -10.70
N LYS A 32 5.94 13.97 -10.80
CA LYS A 32 7.09 14.51 -10.06
C LYS A 32 6.82 14.59 -8.55
N SER A 33 6.21 13.54 -8.01
CA SER A 33 5.75 13.46 -6.63
C SER A 33 6.58 12.49 -5.79
N PRO A 34 6.64 12.69 -4.46
CA PRO A 34 7.11 11.65 -3.55
C PRO A 34 6.28 10.37 -3.68
N LEU A 35 6.95 9.24 -3.46
CA LEU A 35 6.34 7.91 -3.41
C LEU A 35 6.59 7.27 -2.06
N TYR A 36 5.54 6.69 -1.49
CA TYR A 36 5.57 5.94 -0.26
C TYR A 36 5.10 4.51 -0.54
N VAL A 37 5.79 3.52 0.01
CA VAL A 37 5.37 2.11 -0.08
C VAL A 37 5.03 1.64 1.32
N LEU A 38 3.75 1.44 1.58
CA LEU A 38 3.25 0.98 2.87
C LEU A 38 3.07 -0.54 2.85
N SER A 39 3.87 -1.24 3.62
CA SER A 39 3.64 -2.65 3.94
C SER A 39 2.58 -2.77 5.03
N ILE A 40 1.50 -3.46 4.72
CA ILE A 40 0.38 -3.73 5.62
C ILE A 40 0.40 -5.20 5.95
N ASP A 41 0.81 -5.51 7.17
CA ASP A 41 0.83 -6.88 7.63
C ASP A 41 0.04 -6.99 8.95
N PRO A 42 -1.08 -7.72 8.95
CA PRO A 42 -1.87 -7.93 10.17
C PRO A 42 -1.14 -8.84 11.18
N GLU A 43 -0.14 -9.61 10.75
CA GLU A 43 0.57 -10.58 11.58
C GLU A 43 2.00 -10.16 11.96
N LEU A 44 2.40 -8.90 11.73
CA LEU A 44 3.74 -8.41 12.06
C LEU A 44 4.10 -8.49 13.57
N ALA A 45 3.13 -8.86 14.42
CA ALA A 45 3.34 -9.18 15.84
C ALA A 45 3.85 -10.62 16.09
N LYS A 46 3.76 -11.51 15.09
CA LYS A 46 4.41 -12.82 15.07
C LYS A 46 5.79 -12.69 14.42
N GLN A 47 6.70 -13.62 14.71
CA GLN A 47 7.99 -13.67 14.00
C GLN A 47 7.71 -13.85 12.51
N PRO A 48 8.26 -12.99 11.63
CA PRO A 48 8.07 -13.14 10.19
C PRO A 48 8.63 -14.49 9.75
N ASP A 49 7.93 -15.16 8.83
CA ASP A 49 8.45 -16.37 8.21
C ASP A 49 9.50 -16.01 7.13
N ASP A 50 10.27 -17.02 6.70
CA ASP A 50 11.32 -16.85 5.67
C ASP A 50 10.79 -16.22 4.37
N LYS A 51 9.51 -16.43 4.03
CA LYS A 51 8.90 -15.89 2.82
C LYS A 51 8.63 -14.40 2.99
N GLN A 52 8.09 -14.00 4.14
CA GLN A 52 7.79 -12.63 4.50
C GLN A 52 9.06 -11.78 4.55
N GLU A 53 10.15 -12.30 5.14
CA GLU A 53 11.44 -11.62 5.16
C GLU A 53 11.98 -11.37 3.73
N ARG A 54 11.88 -12.37 2.85
CA ARG A 54 12.30 -12.24 1.44
C ARG A 54 11.49 -11.18 0.70
N CYS A 55 10.16 -11.21 0.82
CA CYS A 55 9.28 -10.21 0.20
C CYS A 55 9.61 -8.80 0.70
N MET A 56 9.79 -8.62 2.01
CA MET A 56 10.15 -7.32 2.58
C MET A 56 11.51 -6.81 2.09
N ALA A 57 12.51 -7.70 1.98
CA ALA A 57 13.82 -7.33 1.46
C ALA A 57 13.74 -6.87 0.00
N GLU A 58 12.96 -7.56 -0.82
CA GLU A 58 12.73 -7.23 -2.22
C GLU A 58 12.05 -5.86 -2.38
N TRP A 59 10.97 -5.59 -1.66
CA TRP A 59 10.28 -4.30 -1.81
C TRP A 59 11.07 -3.14 -1.24
N ARG A 60 11.83 -3.34 -0.15
CA ARG A 60 12.77 -2.32 0.33
C ARG A 60 13.77 -1.98 -0.75
N LYS A 61 14.32 -3.00 -1.42
CA LYS A 61 15.26 -2.80 -2.53
C LYS A 61 14.61 -2.02 -3.68
N ILE A 62 13.45 -2.45 -4.18
CA ILE A 62 12.75 -1.75 -5.28
C ILE A 62 12.40 -0.31 -4.89
N SER A 63 11.93 -0.10 -3.66
CA SER A 63 11.58 1.21 -3.14
C SER A 63 12.80 2.13 -3.10
N GLN A 64 13.93 1.64 -2.57
CA GLN A 64 15.18 2.37 -2.52
C GLN A 64 15.70 2.73 -3.91
N GLU A 65 15.69 1.78 -4.85
CA GLU A 65 16.10 2.00 -6.24
C GLU A 65 15.22 3.06 -6.94
N ALA A 66 13.95 3.15 -6.56
CA ALA A 66 13.02 4.14 -7.09
C ALA A 66 12.99 5.49 -6.34
N GLY A 67 13.76 5.63 -5.26
CA GLY A 67 13.72 6.82 -4.39
C GLY A 67 12.44 6.96 -3.57
N ALA A 68 11.72 5.85 -3.33
CA ALA A 68 10.51 5.80 -2.53
C ALA A 68 10.83 5.53 -1.05
N GLU A 69 10.03 6.11 -0.15
CA GLU A 69 10.09 5.83 1.28
C GLU A 69 9.31 4.55 1.59
N PHE A 70 10.01 3.51 2.07
CA PHE A 70 9.36 2.28 2.53
C PHE A 70 8.91 2.40 3.99
N ILE A 71 7.61 2.24 4.23
CA ILE A 71 6.97 2.33 5.54
C ILE A 71 6.47 0.95 5.93
N MET A 72 6.86 0.51 7.12
CA MET A 72 6.35 -0.72 7.71
C MET A 72 5.59 -0.36 8.97
N LYS A 73 4.28 -0.62 8.99
CA LYS A 73 3.46 -0.45 10.19
C LYS A 73 2.89 -1.79 10.62
N ASN A 74 3.04 -2.07 11.92
CA ASN A 74 2.34 -3.16 12.57
C ASN A 74 0.97 -2.66 13.02
N PHE A 75 -0.08 -3.16 12.41
CA PHE A 75 -1.45 -2.84 12.79
C PHE A 75 -1.94 -3.83 13.86
N GLN A 76 -1.31 -3.81 15.04
CA GLN A 76 -1.59 -4.68 16.19
C GLN A 76 -3.10 -4.80 16.46
N MET A 77 -3.74 -5.85 15.94
CA MET A 77 -5.19 -6.12 16.03
C MET A 77 -6.13 -5.01 15.50
N ARG A 78 -5.60 -3.98 14.82
CA ARG A 78 -6.41 -2.92 14.22
C ARG A 78 -6.83 -3.33 12.80
N LYS A 79 -7.96 -2.80 12.33
CA LYS A 79 -8.38 -3.03 10.95
C LYS A 79 -7.32 -2.43 10.01
N PRO A 80 -6.88 -3.17 8.98
CA PRO A 80 -5.95 -2.68 7.96
C PRO A 80 -6.34 -1.30 7.38
N CYS A 81 -7.64 -1.09 7.17
CA CYS A 81 -8.18 0.19 6.69
C CYS A 81 -7.78 1.38 7.57
N ASP A 82 -7.87 1.24 8.89
CA ASP A 82 -7.56 2.33 9.82
C ASP A 82 -6.08 2.69 9.74
N GLY A 83 -5.25 1.66 9.61
CA GLY A 83 -3.82 1.79 9.44
C GLY A 83 -3.39 2.52 8.18
N ILE A 84 -4.05 2.21 7.06
CA ILE A 84 -3.86 2.90 5.78
C ILE A 84 -4.26 4.36 5.92
N VAL A 85 -5.45 4.64 6.45
CA VAL A 85 -5.98 6.00 6.58
C VAL A 85 -5.10 6.85 7.50
N GLU A 86 -4.62 6.29 8.61
CA GLU A 86 -3.70 6.97 9.53
C GLU A 86 -2.38 7.31 8.83
N SER A 87 -1.78 6.34 8.14
CA SER A 87 -0.52 6.55 7.39
C SER A 87 -0.69 7.56 6.26
N ALA A 88 -1.83 7.52 5.57
CA ALA A 88 -2.17 8.45 4.51
C ALA A 88 -2.27 9.89 5.04
N LYS A 89 -2.91 10.08 6.19
CA LYS A 89 -3.03 11.40 6.84
C LYS A 89 -1.68 11.91 7.33
N GLU A 90 -0.89 11.07 8.01
CA GLU A 90 0.44 11.44 8.51
C GLU A 90 1.37 11.92 7.40
N LYS A 91 1.33 11.26 6.23
CA LYS A 91 2.17 11.61 5.08
C LYS A 91 1.52 12.62 4.13
N GLN A 92 0.28 13.01 4.40
CA GLN A 92 -0.54 13.91 3.56
C GLN A 92 -0.67 13.39 2.12
N ILE A 93 -0.94 12.09 1.99
CA ILE A 93 -1.10 11.40 0.71
C ILE A 93 -2.30 11.99 -0.04
N THR A 94 -2.15 12.21 -1.34
CA THR A 94 -3.20 12.67 -2.24
C THR A 94 -3.70 11.56 -3.15
N GLN A 95 -2.86 10.55 -3.41
CA GLN A 95 -3.22 9.39 -4.25
C GLN A 95 -2.81 8.08 -3.58
N LEU A 96 -3.75 7.15 -3.48
CA LEU A 96 -3.59 5.84 -2.89
C LEU A 96 -3.72 4.75 -3.96
N ILE A 97 -2.73 3.89 -4.07
CA ILE A 97 -2.71 2.76 -5.01
C ILE A 97 -2.88 1.45 -4.24
N ILE A 98 -3.86 0.65 -4.68
CA ILE A 98 -4.15 -0.68 -4.12
C ILE A 98 -4.35 -1.71 -5.25
N GLY A 99 -4.01 -2.97 -5.00
CA GLY A 99 -4.27 -4.05 -5.97
C GLY A 99 -5.73 -4.48 -6.02
N GLN A 100 -6.22 -4.93 -7.17
CA GLN A 100 -7.58 -5.45 -7.33
C GLN A 100 -7.78 -6.77 -6.59
N SER A 101 -6.78 -7.67 -6.61
CA SER A 101 -6.76 -8.91 -5.81
C SER A 101 -6.90 -8.64 -4.31
N ALA A 102 -6.59 -7.41 -3.88
CA ALA A 102 -6.80 -6.99 -2.52
C ALA A 102 -8.29 -7.04 -2.13
N GLN A 103 -9.24 -6.83 -3.05
CA GLN A 103 -10.65 -6.83 -2.66
C GLN A 103 -11.09 -8.18 -2.08
N THR A 104 -10.79 -9.29 -2.77
CA THR A 104 -11.27 -10.62 -2.42
C THR A 104 -10.60 -11.17 -1.16
N ARG A 105 -9.30 -10.96 -1.00
CA ARG A 105 -8.56 -11.48 0.16
C ARG A 105 -8.58 -10.57 1.37
N TRP A 106 -8.61 -9.25 1.20
CA TRP A 106 -8.90 -8.39 2.35
C TRP A 106 -10.36 -8.53 2.80
N GLN A 107 -11.28 -9.00 1.94
CA GLN A 107 -12.60 -9.48 2.37
C GLN A 107 -12.56 -10.77 3.20
N GLU A 108 -11.51 -11.59 3.06
CA GLU A 108 -11.32 -12.77 3.92
C GLU A 108 -10.69 -12.37 5.27
N ILE A 109 -9.77 -11.39 5.25
CA ILE A 109 -9.07 -10.88 6.45
C ILE A 109 -9.97 -9.93 7.26
N THR A 110 -10.82 -9.15 6.60
CA THR A 110 -11.75 -8.19 7.23
C THR A 110 -13.18 -8.67 7.03
N ARG A 111 -14.07 -8.47 8.01
CA ARG A 111 -15.50 -8.82 7.88
C ARG A 111 -16.27 -7.88 6.92
N GLY A 112 -15.69 -7.48 5.79
CA GLY A 112 -16.22 -6.48 4.85
C GLY A 112 -15.29 -6.20 3.66
N SER A 113 -15.67 -5.28 2.76
CA SER A 113 -14.82 -4.88 1.64
C SER A 113 -13.87 -3.74 2.06
N LEU A 114 -12.56 -4.00 2.09
CA LEU A 114 -11.53 -2.99 2.39
C LEU A 114 -11.65 -1.77 1.47
N ILE A 115 -11.91 -1.98 0.17
CA ILE A 115 -12.08 -0.89 -0.80
C ILE A 115 -13.24 0.01 -0.41
N ASN A 116 -14.40 -0.57 -0.07
CA ASN A 116 -15.55 0.21 0.36
C ASN A 116 -15.28 0.93 1.69
N GLU A 117 -14.56 0.30 2.62
CA GLU A 117 -14.18 0.95 3.88
C GLU A 117 -13.22 2.12 3.64
N LEU A 118 -12.24 1.96 2.74
CA LEU A 118 -11.33 3.02 2.32
C LEU A 118 -12.08 4.15 1.65
N LEU A 119 -12.92 3.88 0.65
CA LEU A 119 -13.73 4.89 -0.04
C LEU A 119 -14.54 5.76 0.94
N ASN A 120 -15.04 5.17 2.03
CA ASN A 120 -15.78 5.89 3.06
C ASN A 120 -14.89 6.68 4.03
N LYS A 121 -13.60 6.35 4.19
CA LYS A 121 -12.71 6.89 5.23
C LYS A 121 -11.58 7.79 4.73
N VAL A 122 -11.11 7.59 3.49
CA VAL A 122 -9.93 8.28 2.94
C VAL A 122 -10.22 9.74 2.57
N GLY A 123 -11.49 10.12 2.37
CA GLY A 123 -11.89 11.50 2.12
C GLY A 123 -11.52 11.95 0.72
N GLU A 124 -10.72 13.02 0.60
CA GLU A 124 -10.31 13.65 -0.67
C GLU A 124 -9.09 12.98 -1.33
N ILE A 125 -8.74 11.76 -0.92
CA ILE A 125 -7.61 11.01 -1.49
C ILE A 125 -8.11 10.18 -2.67
N ASP A 126 -7.48 10.35 -3.83
CA ASP A 126 -7.79 9.56 -5.02
C ASP A 126 -7.39 8.09 -4.82
N LEU A 127 -8.31 7.18 -5.13
CA LEU A 127 -8.07 5.74 -4.98
C LEU A 127 -7.90 5.06 -6.35
N HIS A 128 -6.70 4.52 -6.60
CA HIS A 128 -6.35 3.77 -7.79
C HIS A 128 -6.38 2.27 -7.49
N VAL A 129 -7.38 1.58 -8.03
CA VAL A 129 -7.46 0.11 -7.99
C VAL A 129 -6.79 -0.45 -9.24
N VAL A 130 -5.67 -1.15 -9.05
CA VAL A 130 -4.84 -1.66 -10.15
C VAL A 130 -5.06 -3.17 -10.28
N ALA A 131 -5.47 -3.60 -11.48
CA ALA A 131 -5.48 -5.01 -11.83
C ALA A 131 -4.05 -5.57 -11.78
N VAL A 132 -3.84 -6.56 -10.92
CA VAL A 132 -2.63 -7.37 -10.89
C VAL A 132 -3.02 -8.74 -11.44
N GLY A 133 -2.45 -9.07 -12.61
CA GLY A 133 -2.85 -10.27 -13.35
C GLY A 133 -2.44 -11.52 -12.59
N SER A 134 -3.33 -12.52 -12.53
CA SER A 134 -2.93 -13.89 -12.21
C SER A 134 -2.50 -14.51 -13.54
N GLU A 135 -1.20 -14.66 -13.78
CA GLU A 135 -0.75 -15.62 -14.80
C GLU A 135 -0.74 -17.03 -14.21
#